data_AF-A0A1F9KNB7-F1
#
_entry.id   AF-A0A1F9KNB7-F1
#
_cell.length_a   1.000
_cell.length_b   1.000
_cell.length_c   1.000
_cell.angle_alpha   90.00
_cell.angle_beta   90.00
_cell.angle_gamma   90.00
#
_symmetry.space_group_name_H-M   'P 1'
#
loop_
_entity.id
_entity.type
_entity.pdbx_description
1 polymer ?
#
loop_
_entity_poly.entity_id
_entity_poly.type
_entity_poly.pdbx_seq_one_letter_code
_entity_poly.pdbx_strand_id
1 'polypeptide(L)' 'MADGKPTKVEDFATGWLMDEKGKEVVWGRPVDVLVGPDGSLFVSDDYAGLIYQIRYKGKP' A
#
# COMPACT_ATOMS: atom_id res chain seq x y z
N MET A 1 12.56 -12.24 8.46
CA MET A 1 13.32 -11.86 9.66
C MET A 1 14.29 -12.98 9.99
N ALA A 2 15.52 -12.66 10.34
CA ALA A 2 16.48 -13.62 10.93
C ALA A 2 16.91 -13.02 12.27
N ASP A 3 16.79 -13.80 13.35
CA ASP A 3 17.13 -13.35 14.71
C ASP A 3 16.41 -12.05 15.13
N GLY A 4 15.13 -11.91 14.75
CA GLY A 4 14.33 -10.72 15.04
C GLY A 4 14.69 -9.48 14.21
N LYS A 5 15.63 -9.59 13.26
CA LYS A 5 16.06 -8.47 12.42
C LYS A 5 15.36 -8.48 11.06
N PRO A 6 15.00 -7.32 10.50
CA PRO A 6 14.57 -7.20 9.11
C PRO A 6 15.70 -7.68 8.19
N THR A 7 15.37 -8.58 7.26
CA THR A 7 16.37 -9.19 6.35
C THR A 7 16.20 -8.76 4.91
N LYS A 8 15.04 -8.19 4.56
CA LYS A 8 14.68 -7.80 3.21
C LYS A 8 13.63 -6.70 3.27
N VAL A 9 13.69 -5.77 2.32
CA VAL A 9 12.64 -4.82 2.01
C VAL A 9 12.01 -5.26 0.70
N GLU A 10 10.68 -5.23 0.64
CA GLU A 10 9.93 -5.55 -0.57
C GLU A 10 8.68 -4.68 -0.66
N ASP A 11 8.21 -4.49 -1.88
CA ASP A 11 6.99 -3.73 -2.13
C ASP A 11 5.79 -4.49 -1.59
N PHE A 12 5.01 -3.83 -0.74
CA PHE A 12 3.76 -4.38 -0.21
C PHE A 12 2.58 -4.16 -1.17
N ALA A 13 2.49 -2.96 -1.74
CA ALA A 13 1.49 -2.58 -2.72
C ALA A 13 2.10 -1.57 -3.70
N THR A 14 1.70 -1.66 -4.97
CA THR A 14 2.15 -0.78 -6.06
C THR A 14 0.95 -0.37 -6.92
N GLY A 15 1.18 0.52 -7.90
CA GLY A 15 0.17 0.91 -8.90
C GLY A 15 -0.36 2.34 -8.80
N TRP A 16 0.06 3.11 -7.79
CA TRP A 16 -0.25 4.55 -7.71
C TRP A 16 0.50 5.39 -8.74
N LEU A 17 1.65 4.90 -9.20
CA LEU A 17 2.45 5.48 -10.25
C LEU A 17 2.77 4.40 -11.28
N MET A 18 2.41 4.63 -12.55
CA MET A 18 2.65 3.70 -13.64
C MET A 18 3.35 4.39 -14.80
N ASP A 19 4.20 3.65 -15.50
CA ASP A 19 4.69 4.06 -16.81
C ASP A 19 3.76 3.47 -17.90
N GLU A 20 3.03 4.35 -18.58
CA GLU A 20 2.23 4.01 -19.73
C GLU A 20 2.88 4.57 -21.01
N LYS A 21 3.64 3.72 -21.71
CA LYS A 21 4.30 4.02 -23.00
C LYS A 21 5.33 5.15 -22.93
N GLY A 22 6.17 5.15 -21.89
CA GLY A 22 7.19 6.17 -21.66
C GLY A 22 6.64 7.45 -21.05
N LYS A 23 5.42 7.41 -20.51
CA LYS A 23 4.78 8.53 -19.82
C LYS A 23 4.35 8.09 -18.43
N GLU A 24 4.79 8.85 -17.44
CA GLU A 24 4.35 8.67 -16.07
C GLU A 24 2.87 9.05 -15.94
N VAL A 25 2.08 8.13 -15.39
CA VAL A 25 0.66 8.28 -15.10
C VAL A 25 0.46 8.13 -13.60
N VAL A 26 -0.03 9.21 -12.99
CA VAL A 26 -0.35 9.28 -11.56
C VAL A 26 -1.79 8.84 -11.36
N TRP A 27 -1.97 7.66 -10.75
CA TRP A 27 -3.27 7.14 -10.34
C TRP A 27 -3.62 7.55 -8.91
N GLY A 28 -2.62 7.88 -8.10
CA GLY A 28 -2.83 8.38 -6.75
C GLY A 28 -1.55 8.81 -6.05
N ARG A 29 -1.70 9.39 -4.85
CA ARG A 29 -0.60 9.86 -4.02
C ARG A 29 -0.87 9.45 -2.56
N PRO A 30 -0.42 8.25 -2.16
CA PRO A 30 -0.53 7.77 -0.79
C PRO A 30 0.18 8.72 0.19
N VAL A 31 -0.47 9.00 1.32
CA VAL A 31 0.03 9.98 2.32
C VAL A 31 0.30 9.34 3.67
N ASP A 32 -0.66 8.59 4.21
CA ASP A 32 -0.59 8.02 5.56
C ASP A 32 -1.23 6.64 5.62
N VAL A 33 -0.89 5.89 6.68
CA VAL A 33 -1.39 4.54 6.93
C VAL A 33 -1.89 4.37 8.36
N LEU A 34 -2.96 3.58 8.53
CA LEU A 34 -3.49 3.20 9.83
C LEU A 34 -3.87 1.72 9.85
N VAL A 35 -3.55 1.03 10.95
CA VAL A 35 -4.02 -0.35 11.18
C VAL A 35 -5.31 -0.32 11.98
N GLY A 36 -6.36 -0.93 11.44
CA GLY A 36 -7.66 -1.06 12.09
C GLY A 36 -7.71 -2.18 13.14
N PRO A 37 -8.74 -2.19 14.00
CA PRO A 37 -8.92 -3.23 15.01
C PRO A 37 -9.10 -4.65 14.44
N ASP A 38 -9.55 -4.75 13.20
CA ASP A 38 -9.70 -6.02 12.45
C ASP A 38 -8.40 -6.45 11.74
N GLY A 39 -7.30 -5.72 11.94
CA GLY A 39 -6.02 -5.95 11.27
C GLY A 39 -5.97 -5.44 9.83
N SER A 40 -7.02 -4.78 9.33
CA SER A 40 -6.97 -4.14 8.02
C SER A 40 -5.97 -2.98 8.01
N LEU A 41 -5.26 -2.79 6.89
CA LEU A 41 -4.44 -1.62 6.65
C LEU A 41 -5.23 -0.60 5.82
N PHE A 42 -5.38 0.61 6.34
CA PHE A 42 -5.97 1.74 5.64
C PHE A 42 -4.87 2.64 5.08
N VAL A 43 -5.02 3.10 3.84
CA VAL A 43 -4.08 4.00 3.16
C VAL A 43 -4.85 5.22 2.65
N SER A 44 -4.50 6.42 3.09
CA SER A 44 -5.11 7.67 2.61
C SER A 44 -4.44 8.17 1.33
N ASP A 45 -5.22 8.66 0.38
CA ASP A 45 -4.74 9.20 -0.90
C ASP A 45 -5.37 10.55 -1.19
N ASP A 46 -4.54 11.59 -1.24
CA ASP A 46 -4.99 12.97 -1.42
C ASP A 46 -5.18 13.38 -2.89
N TYR A 47 -4.67 12.59 -3.84
CA TYR A 47 -4.85 12.83 -5.27
C TYR A 47 -6.17 12.22 -5.75
N ALA A 48 -6.43 10.97 -5.36
CA ALA A 48 -7.68 10.28 -5.69
C ALA A 48 -8.85 10.69 -4.76
N GLY A 49 -8.55 11.27 -3.59
CA GLY A 49 -9.55 11.57 -2.57
C GLY A 49 -10.16 10.31 -1.96
N LEU A 50 -9.37 9.23 -1.84
CA LEU A 50 -9.82 7.90 -1.41
C LEU A 50 -9.09 7.45 -0.14
N ILE A 51 -9.73 6.51 0.57
CA ILE A 51 -9.07 5.68 1.57
C ILE A 51 -9.17 4.23 1.08
N TYR A 52 -8.02 3.61 0.80
CA TYR A 52 -7.95 2.20 0.41
C TYR A 52 -7.94 1.33 1.67
N GLN A 53 -8.79 0.30 1.72
CA GLN A 53 -8.75 -0.73 2.76
C GLN A 53 -8.13 -2.02 2.19
N ILE A 54 -6.98 -2.40 2.73
CA ILE A 54 -6.28 -3.63 2.41
C ILE A 54 -6.55 -4.64 3.54
N ARG A 55 -7.25 -5.72 3.22
CA ARG A 55 -7.62 -6.77 4.17
C ARG A 55 -7.16 -8.14 3.71
N TYR A 56 -6.63 -8.94 4.62
CA TYR A 56 -6.32 -10.33 4.35
C TYR A 56 -7.61 -11.15 4.30
N LYS A 57 -7.84 -11.88 3.20
CA LYS A 57 -9.01 -12.75 3.01
C LYS A 57 -8.71 -14.25 3.21
N GLY A 58 -7.48 -14.59 3.57
CA GLY A 58 -7.10 -15.99 3.82
C GLY A 58 -7.64 -16.51 5.14
N LYS A 59 -7.56 -17.83 5.33
CA LYS A 59 -7.76 -18.43 6.65
C LYS A 59 -6.57 -18.07 7.54
N PRO A 60 -6.78 -17.79 8.83
CA PRO A 60 -5.69 -17.56 9.78
C PRO A 60 -4.76 -18.77 9.86
#